data_AF-A0A3S2C732-F1
#
_entry.id   AF-A0A3S2C732-F1
#
_cell.length_a   1.000
_cell.length_b   1.000
_cell.length_c   1.000
_cell.angle_alpha   90.00
_cell.angle_beta   90.00
_cell.angle_gamma   90.00
#
_symmetry.space_group_name_H-M   'P 1'
#
loop_
_entity.id
_entity.type
_entity.pdbx_description
1 polymer ?
#
loop_
_entity_poly.entity_id
_entity_poly.type
_entity_poly.pdbx_seq_one_letter_code
_entity_poly.pdbx_strand_id
1 'polypeptide(L)' 'CHILSGVSVIAEDGGQARTVKAGDSFVLRPGFRGSWEVLETTRKEYVIKL' A
#
# COMPACT_ATOMS: atom_id res chain seq x y z
N CYS A 1 -5.86 -4.94 1.13
CA CYS A 1 -5.85 -3.50 1.45
C CYS A 1 -6.73 -2.78 0.43
N HIS A 2 -7.50 -1.80 0.90
CA HIS A 2 -8.31 -0.90 0.08
C HIS A 2 -8.11 0.54 0.56
N ILE A 3 -7.76 1.47 -0.33
CA ILE A 3 -7.49 2.87 0.02
C ILE A 3 -8.81 3.66 -0.02
N LEU A 4 -9.17 4.30 1.09
CA LEU A 4 -10.37 5.12 1.21
C LEU A 4 -10.10 6.59 0.88
N SER A 5 -8.92 7.11 1.23
CA SER A 5 -8.51 8.50 0.96
C SER A 5 -6.99 8.65 1.03
N GLY A 6 -6.47 9.73 0.42
CA GLY A 6 -5.04 10.06 0.40
C GLY A 6 -4.26 9.35 -0.70
N VAL A 7 -2.94 9.53 -0.67
CA VAL A 7 -1.97 9.03 -1.65
C VAL A 7 -0.74 8.50 -0.92
N SER A 8 -0.30 7.32 -1.29
CA SER A 8 0.93 6.70 -0.80
C SER A 8 1.72 6.06 -1.93
N VAL A 9 3.03 5.89 -1.74
CA VAL A 9 3.89 5.10 -2.62
C VAL A 9 4.37 3.87 -1.85
N ILE A 10 4.24 2.70 -2.46
CA ILE A 10 4.67 1.42 -1.90
C ILE A 10 5.78 0.89 -2.79
N ALA A 11 6.92 0.56 -2.21
CA ALA A 11 8.04 -0.02 -2.94
C ALA A 11 8.48 -1.31 -2.25
N GLU A 12 8.55 -2.41 -3.00
CA GLU A 12 9.17 -3.66 -2.54
C GLU A 12 10.69 -3.56 -2.75
N ASP A 13 11.48 -4.15 -1.85
CA ASP A 13 12.94 -4.17 -1.97
C ASP A 13 13.36 -4.83 -3.29
N GLY A 14 14.06 -4.09 -4.15
CA GLY A 14 14.46 -4.55 -5.49
C GLY A 14 13.32 -4.62 -6.52
N GLY A 15 12.10 -4.24 -6.14
CA GLY A 15 10.92 -4.17 -7.01
C GLY A 15 10.61 -2.75 -7.52
N GLN A 16 9.55 -2.63 -8.32
CA GLN A 16 9.06 -1.33 -8.77
C GLN A 16 8.18 -0.68 -7.70
N ALA A 17 8.33 0.63 -7.53
CA ALA A 17 7.44 1.43 -6.72
C ALA A 17 6.06 1.55 -7.41
N ARG A 18 5.00 1.51 -6.61
CA ARG A 18 3.62 1.72 -7.04
C ARG A 18 3.00 2.87 -6.24
N THR A 19 2.37 3.81 -6.93
CA THR A 19 1.48 4.80 -6.29
C THR A 19 0.12 4.16 -6.05
N VAL A 20 -0.45 4.39 -4.87
CA VAL A 20 -1.81 3.98 -4.51
C VAL A 20 -2.61 5.18 -4.01
N LYS A 21 -3.87 5.27 -4.43
CA LYS A 21 -4.81 6.37 -4.14
C LYS A 21 -6.21 5.85 -3.86
N ALA A 22 -7.12 6.73 -3.45
CA ALA A 22 -8.52 6.39 -3.17
C ALA A 22 -9.15 5.52 -4.27
N GLY A 23 -9.78 4.42 -3.87
CA GLY A 23 -10.37 3.41 -4.76
C GLY A 23 -9.45 2.23 -5.09
N ASP A 24 -8.13 2.37 -4.91
CA ASP A 24 -7.20 1.28 -5.21
C ASP A 24 -7.31 0.13 -4.20
N SER A 25 -7.32 -1.09 -4.73
CA SER A 25 -7.30 -2.33 -3.96
C SER A 25 -6.08 -3.18 -4.32
N PHE A 26 -5.44 -3.75 -3.32
CA PHE A 26 -4.26 -4.59 -3.53
C PHE A 26 -3.95 -5.52 -2.35
N VAL A 27 -3.07 -6.48 -2.61
CA VAL A 27 -2.55 -7.44 -1.64
C VAL A 27 -1.05 -7.25 -1.52
N LEU A 28 -0.56 -7.10 -0.30
CA LEU A 28 0.85 -7.31 0.01
C LEU A 28 1.01 -8.81 0.29
N ARG A 29 1.83 -9.49 -0.51
CA ARG A 29 1.99 -10.95 -0.41
C ARG A 29 2.80 -11.32 0.84
N PRO A 30 2.64 -12.54 1.39
CA PRO A 30 3.51 -13.02 2.45
C PRO A 30 4.98 -12.90 2.05
N GLY A 31 5.82 -12.41 2.97
CA GLY A 31 7.23 -12.14 2.71
C GLY A 31 7.53 -10.76 2.10
N PHE A 32 6.52 -9.92 1.84
CA PHE A 32 6.74 -8.54 1.40
C PHE A 32 7.69 -7.80 2.35
N ARG A 33 8.75 -7.21 1.79
CA ARG A 33 9.69 -6.33 2.48
C ARG A 33 9.90 -5.09 1.63
N GLY A 34 9.81 -3.92 2.25
CA GLY A 34 9.88 -2.67 1.52
C GLY A 34 9.39 -1.49 2.33
N SER A 35 9.14 -0.38 1.63
CA SER A 35 8.70 0.88 2.22
C SER A 35 7.25 1.21 1.87
N TRP A 36 6.66 2.00 2.76
CA TRP A 36 5.39 2.67 2.54
C TRP A 36 5.60 4.15 2.85
N GLU A 37 5.63 4.98 1.81
CA GLU A 37 5.75 6.43 1.93
C GLU A 37 4.36 7.06 1.82
N VAL A 38 4.01 7.89 2.81
CA VAL A 38 2.72 8.58 2.86
C VAL A 38 2.92 9.99 2.31
N LEU A 39 2.48 10.23 1.08
CA LEU A 39 2.56 11.55 0.42
C LEU A 39 1.42 12.47 0.87
N GLU A 40 0.23 11.89 1.08
CA GLU A 40 -0.93 12.53 1.68
C GLU A 40 -1.52 11.61 2.74
N THR A 41 -2.08 12.17 3.83
CA THR A 41 -2.70 11.39 4.93
C THR A 41 -3.63 10.32 4.39
N THR A 42 -3.22 9.06 4.56
CA THR A 42 -3.88 7.91 3.94
C THR A 42 -4.77 7.20 4.94
N ARG A 43 -6.04 6.99 4.58
CA ARG A 43 -6.96 6.10 5.30
C ARG A 43 -7.18 4.85 4.46
N LYS A 44 -7.07 3.68 5.06
CA LYS A 44 -7.23 2.40 4.37
C LYS A 44 -7.95 1.36 5.24
N GLU A 45 -8.62 0.45 4.57
CA GLU A 45 -9.06 -0.82 5.16
C GLU A 45 -8.01 -1.89 4.90
N TYR A 46 -7.77 -2.74 5.89
CA TYR A 46 -6.83 -3.85 5.79
C TYR A 46 -7.43 -5.11 6.38
N VAL A 47 -7.01 -6.25 5.83
CA VAL A 47 -7.29 -7.58 6.36
C VAL A 47 -5.96 -8.29 6.40
N ILE A 48 -5.67 -8.92 7.53
CA ILE A 48 -4.52 -9.80 7.70
C ILE A 48 -5.10 -11.21 7.87
N LYS A 49 -4.63 -12.13 7.02
CA LYS A 49 -4.89 -13.55 7.21
C LYS A 49 -3.70 -14.14 7.95
N LEU A 50 -3.95 -14.68 9.15
CA LEU A 50 -2.97 -15.42 9.95
C LEU A 50 -2.75 -16.82 9.40
#